data_AF-A0A6C9EEI7-F1
#
_entry.id   AF-A0A6C9EEI7-F1
#
_cell.length_a   1.000
_cell.length_b   1.000
_cell.length_c   1.000
_cell.angle_alpha   90.00
_cell.angle_beta   90.00
_cell.angle_gamma   90.00
#
_symmetry.space_group_name_H-M   'P 1'
#
loop_
_entity.id
_entity.type
_entity.pdbx_description
1 polymer ?
#
loop_
_entity_poly.entity_id
_entity_poly.type
_entity_poly.pdbx_seq_one_letter_code
_entity_poly.pdbx_strand_id
1 'polypeptide(L)'
;MESAINLTCGLNCIIGASNTGKTRIAKTVEFACGGKELPFTDKTAYEIAQVTFVTNGGEVSLSRSIHVQNTIHVKSSNPMIVPGSYSVSSRAGKSINTVLLALLGVESTRRIATNETYHTVAFTWNAIRHLMIVPEDQIGRARPSILFPKSTSLATLTQSLSSLLVLVQDEKIDNSIQTE
;
A
#
# COMPACT_ATOMS: atom_id res chain seq x y z
N MET A 1 -20.81 -4.44 -15.41
CA MET A 1 -21.24 -3.31 -14.57
C MET A 1 -20.00 -2.78 -13.87
N GLU A 2 -19.79 -1.47 -13.90
CA GLU A 2 -18.64 -0.82 -13.23
C GLU A 2 -19.15 -0.04 -12.02
N SER A 3 -18.42 -0.11 -10.91
CA SER A 3 -18.69 0.68 -9.71
C SER A 3 -17.40 1.39 -9.32
N ALA A 4 -17.42 2.71 -9.35
CA ALA A 4 -16.23 3.54 -9.20
C ALA A 4 -16.46 4.67 -8.19
N ILE A 5 -15.39 5.09 -7.54
CA ILE A 5 -15.34 6.27 -6.67
C ILE A 5 -14.07 7.05 -7.01
N ASN A 6 -14.21 8.35 -7.19
CA ASN A 6 -13.08 9.26 -7.40
C ASN A 6 -12.77 9.96 -6.07
N LEU A 7 -11.52 9.84 -5.63
CA LEU A 7 -11.04 10.52 -4.43
C LEU A 7 -10.32 11.81 -4.83
N THR A 8 -10.30 12.77 -3.92
CA THR A 8 -9.61 14.06 -4.10
C THR A 8 -8.31 14.09 -3.32
N CYS A 9 -7.44 15.06 -3.60
CA CYS A 9 -6.24 15.26 -2.79
C CYS A 9 -6.62 15.65 -1.35
N GLY A 10 -5.92 15.08 -0.37
CA GLY A 10 -6.14 15.33 1.06
C GLY A 10 -6.97 14.24 1.76
N LEU A 11 -7.67 14.62 2.82
CA LEU A 11 -8.45 13.69 3.64
C LEU A 11 -9.81 13.41 2.98
N ASN A 12 -10.06 12.14 2.65
CA ASN A 12 -11.35 11.70 2.11
C ASN A 12 -12.08 10.86 3.17
N CYS A 13 -13.32 11.25 3.51
CA CYS A 13 -14.17 10.52 4.44
C CYS A 13 -15.34 9.87 3.70
N ILE A 14 -15.42 8.54 3.71
CA ILE A 14 -16.51 7.78 3.08
C ILE A 14 -17.57 7.46 4.15
N ILE A 15 -18.72 8.12 4.08
CA ILE A 15 -19.78 8.07 5.10
C ILE A 15 -21.06 7.50 4.49
N GLY A 16 -21.79 6.70 5.26
CA GLY A 16 -23.09 6.16 4.86
C GLY A 16 -23.61 5.13 5.85
N ALA A 17 -24.87 4.72 5.68
CA ALA A 17 -25.51 3.73 6.54
C ALA A 17 -24.73 2.40 6.63
N SER A 18 -24.97 1.62 7.67
CA SER A 18 -24.34 0.30 7.82
C SER A 18 -24.65 -0.61 6.62
N ASN A 19 -23.71 -1.50 6.28
CA ASN A 19 -23.83 -2.47 5.18
C ASN A 19 -24.02 -1.90 3.77
N THR A 20 -23.67 -0.63 3.52
CA THR A 20 -23.71 -0.01 2.18
C THR A 20 -22.47 -0.25 1.31
N GLY A 21 -21.55 -1.13 1.75
CA GLY A 21 -20.36 -1.49 0.97
C GLY A 21 -19.13 -0.61 1.21
N LYS A 22 -19.16 0.33 2.17
CA LYS A 22 -18.01 1.20 2.52
C LYS A 22 -16.72 0.42 2.77
N THR A 23 -16.79 -0.64 3.58
CA THR A 23 -15.65 -1.52 3.88
C THR A 23 -15.06 -2.16 2.64
N ARG A 24 -15.87 -2.39 1.59
CA ARG A 24 -15.39 -2.98 0.33
C ARG A 24 -14.49 -2.03 -0.44
N ILE A 25 -14.65 -0.71 -0.29
CA ILE A 25 -13.79 0.28 -0.95
C ILE A 25 -12.36 0.14 -0.41
N ALA A 26 -12.19 0.17 0.92
CA ALA A 26 -10.89 -0.06 1.55
C ALA A 26 -10.27 -1.40 1.16
N LYS A 27 -11.05 -2.50 1.21
CA LYS A 27 -10.58 -3.82 0.78
C LYS A 27 -10.19 -3.86 -0.71
N THR A 28 -10.89 -3.12 -1.57
CA THR A 28 -10.58 -3.04 -3.01
C THR A 28 -9.22 -2.43 -3.22
N VAL A 29 -8.93 -1.33 -2.53
CA VAL A 29 -7.62 -0.68 -2.61
C VAL A 29 -6.52 -1.59 -2.08
N GLU A 30 -6.74 -2.20 -0.90
CA GLU A 30 -5.78 -3.13 -0.32
C GLU A 30 -5.50 -4.32 -1.24
N PHE A 31 -6.54 -4.95 -1.78
CA PHE A 31 -6.41 -6.11 -2.65
C PHE A 31 -5.68 -5.79 -3.97
N ALA A 32 -6.04 -4.68 -4.62
CA ALA A 32 -5.38 -4.22 -5.83
C ALA A 32 -3.89 -3.89 -5.61
N CYS A 33 -3.52 -3.47 -4.40
CA CYS A 33 -2.14 -3.21 -3.99
C CYS A 33 -1.39 -4.44 -3.44
N GLY A 34 -1.93 -5.66 -3.60
CA GLY A 34 -1.27 -6.90 -3.19
C GLY A 34 -1.73 -7.47 -1.84
N GLY A 35 -2.77 -6.92 -1.22
CA GLY A 35 -3.43 -7.48 -0.05
C GLY A 35 -4.01 -8.87 -0.32
N LYS A 36 -4.17 -9.69 0.73
CA LYS A 36 -4.65 -11.07 0.60
C LYS A 36 -6.17 -11.20 0.68
N GLU A 37 -6.83 -10.25 1.34
CA GLU A 37 -8.28 -10.29 1.54
C GLU A 37 -9.03 -9.97 0.25
N LEU A 38 -10.03 -10.78 -0.08
CA LEU A 38 -10.90 -10.50 -1.22
C LEU A 38 -11.85 -9.33 -0.91
N PRO A 39 -12.02 -8.37 -1.83
CA PRO A 39 -12.87 -7.19 -1.63
C PRO A 39 -14.36 -7.48 -1.78
N PHE A 40 -14.69 -8.54 -2.52
CA PHE A 40 -16.05 -8.96 -2.80
C PHE A 40 -16.10 -10.47 -3.04
N THR A 41 -17.31 -11.03 -3.06
CA THR A 41 -17.55 -12.46 -3.26
C THR A 41 -18.16 -12.71 -4.63
N ASP A 42 -18.15 -13.97 -5.06
CA ASP A 42 -18.72 -14.40 -6.35
C ASP A 42 -20.22 -14.07 -6.50
N LYS A 43 -20.91 -13.76 -5.40
CA LYS A 43 -22.33 -13.32 -5.40
C LYS A 43 -22.54 -11.92 -5.99
N THR A 44 -21.48 -11.14 -6.19
CA THR A 44 -21.56 -9.71 -6.51
C THR A 44 -21.36 -9.39 -7.99
N ALA A 45 -21.10 -10.42 -8.82
CA ALA A 45 -20.74 -10.32 -10.24
C ALA A 45 -19.50 -9.47 -10.57
N TYR A 46 -18.81 -8.93 -9.55
CA TYR A 46 -17.52 -8.26 -9.73
C TYR A 46 -16.40 -9.28 -9.78
N GLU A 47 -15.48 -9.10 -10.72
CA GLU A 47 -14.34 -10.00 -10.94
C GLU A 47 -12.99 -9.31 -10.79
N ILE A 48 -12.96 -7.98 -10.97
CA ILE A 48 -11.73 -7.18 -11.03
C ILE A 48 -11.80 -6.04 -10.02
N ALA A 49 -10.78 -5.94 -9.19
CA ALA A 49 -10.50 -4.77 -8.37
C ALA A 49 -9.50 -3.88 -9.10
N GLN A 50 -9.76 -2.57 -9.13
CA GLN A 50 -8.88 -1.60 -9.76
C GLN A 50 -8.65 -0.38 -8.89
N VAL A 51 -7.42 0.12 -8.88
CA VAL A 51 -7.03 1.41 -8.31
C VAL A 51 -6.20 2.16 -9.32
N THR A 52 -6.50 3.44 -9.53
CA THR A 52 -5.68 4.34 -10.35
C THR A 52 -5.07 5.40 -9.45
N PHE A 53 -3.74 5.47 -9.45
CA PHE A 53 -2.98 6.53 -8.81
C PHE A 53 -2.70 7.62 -9.84
N VAL A 54 -3.13 8.85 -9.54
CA VAL A 54 -2.84 10.03 -10.34
C VAL A 54 -1.68 10.76 -9.69
N THR A 55 -0.55 10.85 -10.39
CA THR A 55 0.66 11.51 -9.91
C THR A 55 1.08 12.62 -10.88
N ASN A 56 1.99 13.51 -10.46
CA ASN A 56 2.58 14.50 -11.35
C ASN A 56 3.32 13.87 -12.55
N GLY A 57 3.79 12.63 -12.39
CA GLY A 57 4.47 11.87 -13.44
C GLY A 57 3.54 11.11 -14.38
N GLY A 58 2.22 11.14 -14.17
CA GLY A 58 1.23 10.39 -14.94
C GLY A 58 0.35 9.50 -14.09
N GLU A 59 -0.49 8.71 -14.75
CA GLU A 59 -1.45 7.80 -14.14
C GLU A 59 -0.91 6.38 -14.11
N VAL A 60 -1.13 5.68 -13.00
CA VAL A 60 -0.77 4.28 -12.82
C VAL A 60 -1.97 3.50 -12.32
N SER A 61 -2.51 2.61 -13.14
CA SER A 61 -3.64 1.74 -12.82
C SER A 61 -3.17 0.34 -12.47
N LEU A 62 -3.58 -0.14 -11.30
CA LEU A 62 -3.41 -1.51 -10.83
C LEU A 62 -4.73 -2.25 -10.96
N SER A 63 -4.78 -3.31 -11.75
CA SER A 63 -5.96 -4.16 -11.92
C SER A 63 -5.66 -5.59 -11.49
N ARG A 64 -6.48 -6.15 -10.61
CA ARG A 64 -6.30 -7.51 -10.06
C ARG A 64 -7.62 -8.29 -10.11
N SER A 65 -7.58 -9.47 -10.73
CA SER A 65 -8.71 -10.40 -10.73
C SER A 65 -8.79 -11.18 -9.42
N ILE A 66 -10.02 -11.47 -8.96
CA ILE A 66 -10.24 -12.39 -7.84
C ILE A 66 -10.00 -13.86 -8.20
N HIS A 67 -10.05 -14.20 -9.50
CA HIS A 67 -9.87 -15.56 -10.00
C HIS A 67 -8.40 -15.90 -10.27
N VAL A 68 -7.60 -14.90 -10.66
CA VAL A 68 -6.16 -15.07 -10.91
C VAL A 68 -5.38 -14.64 -9.68
N GLN A 69 -4.96 -15.63 -8.90
CA GLN A 69 -4.17 -15.37 -7.71
C GLN A 69 -2.78 -14.83 -8.07
N ASN A 70 -2.25 -13.95 -7.20
CA ASN A 70 -0.89 -13.44 -7.24
C ASN A 70 -0.46 -12.59 -8.44
N THR A 71 -1.33 -12.28 -9.41
CA THR A 71 -0.97 -11.44 -10.57
C THR A 71 -1.75 -10.13 -10.57
N ILE A 72 -1.05 -9.02 -10.77
CA ILE A 72 -1.60 -7.67 -10.89
C ILE A 72 -1.17 -7.11 -12.25
N HIS A 73 -2.11 -6.61 -13.02
CA HIS A 73 -1.84 -5.93 -14.29
C HIS A 73 -1.67 -4.44 -14.04
N VAL A 74 -0.55 -3.90 -14.49
CA VAL A 74 -0.18 -2.50 -14.35
C VAL A 74 -0.27 -1.83 -15.71
N LYS A 75 -1.09 -0.79 -15.80
CA LYS A 75 -1.07 0.18 -16.90
C LYS A 75 -0.50 1.48 -16.37
N SER A 76 0.37 2.12 -17.13
CA SER A 76 1.04 3.34 -16.69
C SER A 76 1.25 4.28 -17.86
N SER A 77 0.97 5.57 -17.65
CA SER A 77 1.53 6.66 -18.46
C SER A 77 2.76 7.31 -17.82
N ASN A 78 3.11 6.91 -16.59
CA ASN A 78 4.32 7.35 -15.92
C ASN A 78 5.56 6.63 -16.47
N PRO A 79 6.58 7.35 -16.99
CA PRO A 79 7.75 6.77 -17.64
C PRO A 79 8.65 5.98 -16.69
N MET A 80 8.56 6.23 -15.38
CA MET A 80 9.31 5.49 -14.35
C MET A 80 8.72 4.11 -14.07
N ILE A 81 7.48 3.85 -14.50
CA ILE A 81 6.75 2.62 -14.20
C ILE A 81 6.54 1.84 -15.50
N VAL A 82 7.20 0.67 -15.59
CA VAL A 82 7.06 -0.23 -16.73
C VAL A 82 5.69 -0.94 -16.68
N PRO A 83 4.84 -0.81 -17.71
CA PRO A 83 3.58 -1.55 -17.76
C PRO A 83 3.76 -3.09 -17.78
N GLY A 84 2.71 -3.83 -17.44
CA GLY A 84 2.65 -5.28 -17.58
C GLY A 84 2.24 -6.00 -16.31
N SER A 85 2.52 -7.31 -16.24
CA SER A 85 2.11 -8.15 -15.11
C SER A 85 3.15 -8.14 -13.99
N TYR A 86 2.68 -7.97 -12.76
CA TYR A 86 3.47 -7.94 -11.52
C TYR A 86 2.94 -8.98 -10.54
N SER A 87 3.83 -9.54 -9.74
CA SER A 87 3.50 -10.53 -8.72
C SER A 87 3.20 -9.88 -7.38
N VAL A 88 2.22 -10.41 -6.66
CA VAL A 88 1.94 -10.06 -5.26
C VAL A 88 3.05 -10.56 -4.31
N SER A 89 3.71 -11.65 -4.68
CA SER A 89 4.83 -12.19 -3.90
C SER A 89 6.05 -11.29 -4.00
N SER A 90 6.65 -10.99 -2.84
CA SER A 90 7.93 -10.28 -2.73
C SER A 90 9.13 -11.09 -3.20
N ARG A 91 8.98 -12.41 -3.35
CA ARG A 91 10.06 -13.31 -3.82
C ARG A 91 10.19 -13.33 -5.34
N ALA A 92 9.22 -12.79 -6.06
CA ALA A 92 9.27 -12.70 -7.51
C ALA A 92 10.16 -11.52 -7.92
N GLY A 93 10.97 -11.70 -8.98
CA GLY A 93 11.81 -10.62 -9.50
C GLY A 93 11.03 -9.38 -9.97
N LYS A 94 9.74 -9.53 -10.28
CA LYS A 94 8.82 -8.46 -10.67
C LYS A 94 7.66 -8.36 -9.68
N SER A 95 7.90 -7.76 -8.51
CA SER A 95 6.91 -7.63 -7.43
C SER A 95 6.13 -6.32 -7.54
N ILE A 96 4.83 -6.33 -7.22
CA ILE A 96 4.02 -5.10 -7.16
C ILE A 96 4.57 -4.08 -6.16
N ASN A 97 5.27 -4.54 -5.13
CA ASN A 97 5.90 -3.67 -4.14
C ASN A 97 6.87 -2.68 -4.79
N THR A 98 7.55 -3.07 -5.89
CA THR A 98 8.48 -2.17 -6.58
C THR A 98 7.75 -0.98 -7.21
N VAL A 99 6.56 -1.20 -7.76
CA VAL A 99 5.71 -0.14 -8.34
C VAL A 99 5.18 0.77 -7.23
N LEU A 100 4.65 0.19 -6.15
CA LEU A 100 4.07 0.95 -5.04
C LEU A 100 5.11 1.83 -4.33
N LEU A 101 6.35 1.33 -4.17
CA LEU A 101 7.44 2.13 -3.60
C LEU A 101 7.94 3.20 -4.57
N ALA A 102 8.05 2.89 -5.86
CA ALA A 102 8.42 3.89 -6.87
C ALA A 102 7.41 5.05 -6.96
N LEU A 103 6.11 4.78 -6.75
CA LEU A 103 5.07 5.81 -6.65
C LEU A 103 5.25 6.75 -5.45
N LEU A 104 5.94 6.29 -4.41
CA LEU A 104 6.27 7.07 -3.22
C LEU A 104 7.64 7.76 -3.33
N GLY A 105 8.35 7.57 -4.44
CA GLY A 105 9.73 8.03 -4.61
C GLY A 105 10.73 7.28 -3.74
N VAL A 106 10.47 6.00 -3.43
CA VAL A 106 11.36 5.16 -2.61
C VAL A 106 11.92 4.02 -3.43
N GLU A 107 13.23 3.80 -3.35
CA GLU A 107 13.87 2.66 -3.99
C GLU A 107 13.33 1.31 -3.48
N SER A 108 13.09 0.38 -4.42
CA SER A 108 12.53 -0.94 -4.08
C SER A 108 13.45 -1.83 -3.23
N THR A 109 14.75 -1.52 -3.19
CA THR A 109 15.79 -2.17 -2.39
C THR A 109 15.84 -1.65 -0.95
N ARG A 110 15.12 -0.57 -0.63
CA ARG A 110 15.12 0.06 0.69
C ARG A 110 14.78 -0.97 1.78
N ARG A 111 15.55 -0.94 2.86
CA ARG A 111 15.36 -1.81 4.03
C ARG A 111 15.09 -0.96 5.26
N ILE A 112 14.32 -1.50 6.18
CA ILE A 112 13.99 -0.88 7.47
C ILE A 112 14.43 -1.75 8.63
N ALA A 113 14.86 -1.13 9.73
CA ALA A 113 15.23 -1.83 10.95
C ALA A 113 14.00 -2.42 11.65
N THR A 114 14.21 -3.51 12.39
CA THR A 114 13.15 -4.25 13.08
C THR A 114 13.40 -4.40 14.57
N ASN A 115 14.62 -4.16 15.03
CA ASN A 115 15.02 -4.25 16.43
C ASN A 115 16.33 -3.49 16.67
N GLU A 116 16.77 -3.51 17.93
CA GLU A 116 17.97 -2.83 18.42
C GLU A 116 19.28 -3.42 17.87
N THR A 117 19.30 -4.70 17.48
CA THR A 117 20.47 -5.34 16.86
C THR A 117 20.56 -5.07 15.34
N TYR A 118 19.81 -4.09 14.85
CA TYR A 118 19.76 -3.68 13.43
C TYR A 118 19.41 -4.81 12.46
N HIS A 119 18.61 -5.80 12.89
CA HIS A 119 18.02 -6.71 11.90
C HIS A 119 17.09 -5.93 10.99
N THR A 120 17.30 -6.08 9.68
CA THR A 120 16.54 -5.33 8.67
C THR A 120 15.59 -6.24 7.88
N VAL A 121 14.48 -5.67 7.43
CA VAL A 121 13.56 -6.29 6.47
C VAL A 121 13.37 -5.37 5.26
N ALA A 122 12.91 -5.91 4.14
CA ALA A 122 12.55 -5.10 2.99
C ALA A 122 11.42 -4.12 3.37
N PHE A 123 11.55 -2.86 2.95
CA PHE A 123 10.48 -1.90 3.06
C PHE A 123 9.34 -2.29 2.12
N THR A 124 8.10 -2.17 2.58
CA THR A 124 6.94 -2.57 1.77
C THR A 124 5.78 -1.61 1.95
N TRP A 125 4.91 -1.54 0.94
CA TRP A 125 3.63 -0.81 1.01
C TRP A 125 2.84 -1.14 2.28
N ASN A 126 2.84 -2.42 2.69
CA ASN A 126 2.11 -2.87 3.86
C ASN A 126 2.62 -2.23 5.17
N ALA A 127 3.87 -1.78 5.22
CA ALA A 127 4.45 -1.13 6.40
C ALA A 127 3.89 0.28 6.65
N ILE A 128 3.28 0.90 5.63
CA ILE A 128 2.75 2.27 5.69
C ILE A 128 1.27 2.35 5.31
N ARG A 129 0.63 1.24 4.93
CA ARG A 129 -0.77 1.22 4.45
C ARG A 129 -1.75 1.88 5.41
N HIS A 130 -1.52 1.73 6.72
CA HIS A 130 -2.40 2.25 7.77
C HIS A 130 -2.37 3.78 7.87
N LEU A 131 -1.38 4.43 7.25
CA LEU A 131 -1.31 5.88 7.11
C LEU A 131 -2.19 6.40 5.95
N MET A 132 -2.46 5.54 4.97
CA MET A 132 -3.18 5.90 3.74
C MET A 132 -4.65 5.47 3.76
N ILE A 133 -4.95 4.35 4.41
CA ILE A 133 -6.30 3.78 4.50
C ILE A 133 -6.60 3.42 5.95
N VAL A 134 -7.61 4.07 6.52
CA VAL A 134 -8.08 3.81 7.89
C VAL A 134 -9.49 3.21 7.81
N PRO A 135 -9.65 1.89 7.97
CA PRO A 135 -10.96 1.26 7.98
C PRO A 135 -11.73 1.61 9.26
N GLU A 136 -13.05 1.46 9.22
CA GLU A 136 -13.99 1.87 10.29
C GLU A 136 -13.62 1.29 11.66
N ASP A 137 -13.18 0.03 11.71
CA ASP A 137 -12.75 -0.66 12.94
C ASP A 137 -11.46 -0.09 13.56
N GLN A 138 -10.72 0.75 12.82
CA GLN A 138 -9.51 1.43 13.28
C GLN A 138 -9.78 2.85 13.74
N ILE A 139 -10.89 3.47 13.35
CA ILE A 139 -11.19 4.88 13.68
C ILE A 139 -11.49 5.01 15.18
N GLY A 140 -12.29 4.10 15.74
CA GLY A 140 -12.71 4.15 17.15
C GLY A 140 -11.73 3.50 18.14
N ARG A 141 -10.55 3.07 17.70
CA ARG A 141 -9.64 2.31 18.56
C ARG A 141 -8.98 3.19 19.62
N ALA A 142 -8.94 2.73 20.86
CA ALA A 142 -8.37 3.52 21.97
C ALA A 142 -6.83 3.61 21.93
N ARG A 143 -6.15 2.50 21.60
CA ARG A 143 -4.69 2.39 21.47
C ARG A 143 -4.32 1.27 20.49
N PRO A 144 -3.15 1.32 19.84
CA PRO A 144 -2.26 2.49 19.71
C PRO A 144 -2.85 3.56 18.76
N SER A 145 -2.28 4.76 18.72
CA SER A 145 -2.68 5.83 17.75
C SER A 145 -2.67 5.32 16.31
N ILE A 146 -3.57 5.79 15.44
CA ILE A 146 -3.71 5.40 14.02
C ILE A 146 -2.40 5.45 13.21
N LEU A 147 -1.40 6.21 13.68
CA LEU A 147 -0.05 6.25 13.11
C LEU A 147 0.72 4.93 13.23
N PHE A 148 0.29 4.03 14.11
CA PHE A 148 0.89 2.73 14.32
C PHE A 148 -0.02 1.61 13.80
N PRO A 149 0.52 0.44 13.45
CA PRO A 149 -0.29 -0.74 13.17
C PRO A 149 -0.99 -1.22 14.45
N LYS A 150 -2.03 -2.06 14.27
CA LYS A 150 -2.81 -2.64 15.39
C LYS A 150 -1.96 -3.53 16.30
N SER A 151 -0.95 -4.19 15.75
CA SER A 151 0.00 -5.00 16.51
C SER A 151 0.99 -4.09 17.24
N THR A 152 1.14 -4.32 18.55
CA THR A 152 2.00 -3.53 19.44
C THR A 152 3.26 -4.28 19.88
N SER A 153 3.69 -5.31 19.15
CA SER A 153 4.99 -5.92 19.46
C SER A 153 6.11 -4.91 19.22
N LEU A 154 7.18 -4.98 20.03
CA LEU A 154 8.34 -4.08 19.89
C LEU A 154 8.88 -4.09 18.46
N ALA A 155 9.00 -5.28 17.85
CA ALA A 155 9.44 -5.40 16.47
C ALA A 155 8.52 -4.66 15.47
N THR A 156 7.20 -4.76 15.66
CA THR A 156 6.24 -4.07 14.78
C THR A 156 6.31 -2.55 14.98
N LEU A 157 6.49 -2.08 16.21
CA LEU A 157 6.64 -0.66 16.51
C LEU A 157 7.93 -0.10 15.91
N THR A 158 9.07 -0.78 16.08
CA THR A 158 10.35 -0.38 15.49
C THR A 158 10.28 -0.35 13.96
N GLN A 159 9.64 -1.33 13.33
CA GLN A 159 9.38 -1.32 11.89
C GLN A 159 8.53 -0.12 11.46
N SER A 160 7.50 0.24 12.23
CA SER A 160 6.61 1.35 11.91
C SER A 160 7.32 2.69 12.03
N LEU A 161 8.11 2.88 13.09
CA LEU A 161 8.93 4.08 13.26
C LEU A 161 10.01 4.17 12.16
N SER A 162 10.66 3.06 11.83
CA SER A 162 11.63 3.01 10.73
C SER A 162 10.98 3.35 9.38
N SER A 163 9.75 2.90 9.17
CA SER A 163 8.96 3.21 7.96
C SER A 163 8.63 4.69 7.86
N LEU A 164 8.20 5.31 8.97
CA LEU A 164 7.96 6.75 9.04
C LEU A 164 9.25 7.53 8.78
N LEU A 165 10.38 7.06 9.32
CA LEU A 165 11.68 7.68 9.09
C LEU A 165 12.03 7.68 7.60
N VAL A 166 11.81 6.56 6.89
CA VAL A 166 11.99 6.50 5.42
C VAL A 166 11.10 7.50 4.68
N LEU A 167 9.86 7.71 5.13
CA LEU A 167 8.96 8.66 4.47
C LEU A 167 9.33 10.14 4.73
N VAL A 168 9.92 10.43 5.89
CA VAL A 168 10.32 11.79 6.27
C VAL A 168 11.71 12.13 5.75
N GLN A 169 12.58 11.13 5.61
CA GLN A 169 13.93 11.32 5.07
C GLN A 169 13.86 11.44 3.54
N ASP A 170 14.16 12.62 3.03
CA ASP A 170 14.56 12.79 1.63
C ASP A 170 15.82 11.91 1.38
N GLU A 171 15.93 11.27 0.21
CA GLU A 171 17.04 10.36 -0.16
C GLU A 171 18.44 10.96 0.08
N LYS A 172 18.52 12.28 0.25
CA LYS A 172 19.73 13.05 0.57
C LYS A 172 20.35 12.76 1.94
N ILE A 173 19.64 12.14 2.90
CA ILE A 173 20.17 11.94 4.25
C ILE A 173 21.18 10.78 4.32
N ASP A 174 21.03 9.73 3.50
CA ASP A 174 21.90 8.55 3.55
C ASP A 174 23.34 8.84 3.07
N ASN A 175 23.53 9.83 2.19
CA ASN A 175 24.85 10.21 1.67
C ASN A 175 25.74 10.95 2.70
N SER A 176 25.21 11.26 3.89
CA SER A 176 25.94 11.98 4.93
C SER A 176 26.54 11.09 6.01
N ILE A 177 26.20 9.79 6.03
CA ILE A 177 26.62 8.85 7.09
C ILE A 177 27.77 7.92 6.61
N GLN A 178 28.22 8.03 5.36
CA GLN A 178 29.35 7.23 4.82
C GLN A 178 30.70 7.96 4.80
N THR A 179 30.79 9.17 5.36
CA THR A 179 32.06 9.87 5.55
C THR A 179 32.19 10.29 7.01
N GLU A 180 32.65 9.35 7.83
CA GLU A 180 33.45 9.60 9.03
C GLU A 180 34.29 8.35 9.36
#